data_AF-H3SKQ7-F1
#
_entry.id   AF-H3SKQ7-F1
#
_cell.length_a   1.000
_cell.length_b   1.000
_cell.length_c   1.000
_cell.angle_alpha   90.00
_cell.angle_beta   90.00
_cell.angle_gamma   90.00
#
_symmetry.space_group_name_H-M   'P 1'
#
loop_
_entity.id
_entity.type
_entity.pdbx_description
1 polymer ?
#
loop_
_entity_poly.entity_id
_entity_poly.type
_entity_poly.pdbx_seq_one_letter_code
_entity_poly.pdbx_strand_id
1 'polypeptide(L)'
;MTKTDVELTERSEEAVELTEEQAEWHRLYEAAAAFKKQGSWKWVSDSEIFGVCNPEDGEVGYCTIMGSNEELFGLAMFRGGEGLESLQDMMLERDERYGWLNRQKCIMVTFEDRTELDKQDLAQIKELGFRFRGRNAWPLFRAYDPGLVPWTLDRKQVRFLANALEQAVELAARCKKDKQLLVPPVSGQLLVRAQENGEWSEGWRDPEFVLKRPAKYEYIDDAKLTDLVRRIPEKRGQWETDYFFAPVAVQGEAERPYYPRLCLWVDRLARSAVGFHVAYEGNYEQEFIDHMIQLIEEKGARPQKLIIRSNEGLDLFEKTAQRLKIKIEREPRLVYLEEAQADLFDYFAKNES
;
A
#
# COMPACT_ATOMS: atom_id res chain seq x y z
N MET A 1 62.04 -0.95 34.45
CA MET A 1 62.51 -2.14 33.72
C MET A 1 61.66 -3.27 34.24
N THR A 2 60.68 -3.83 33.54
CA THR A 2 60.59 -4.38 32.17
C THR A 2 59.07 -4.46 31.86
N LYS A 3 58.46 -3.89 30.79
CA LYS A 3 58.49 -4.25 29.34
C LYS A 3 58.48 -5.77 29.14
N THR A 4 57.62 -6.46 28.40
CA THR A 4 56.53 -6.25 27.42
C THR A 4 55.93 -7.68 27.28
N ASP A 5 54.66 -7.96 26.98
CA ASP A 5 54.15 -8.15 25.61
C ASP A 5 52.67 -8.55 25.72
N VAL A 6 51.80 -7.67 25.21
CA VAL A 6 50.42 -8.01 24.83
C VAL A 6 50.48 -8.13 23.31
N GLU A 7 50.31 -9.35 22.79
CA GLU A 7 50.13 -9.59 21.37
C GLU A 7 48.88 -8.87 20.88
N LEU A 8 49.09 -7.75 20.19
CA LEU A 8 48.10 -7.13 19.32
C LEU A 8 48.03 -7.98 18.06
N THR A 9 46.98 -8.79 17.96
CA THR A 9 46.59 -9.37 16.67
C THR A 9 45.98 -8.25 15.83
N GLU A 10 46.83 -7.54 15.09
CA GLU A 10 46.41 -6.69 13.97
C GLU A 10 45.79 -7.61 12.91
N ARG A 11 44.47 -7.78 12.97
CA ARG A 11 43.72 -8.17 11.77
C ARG A 11 43.64 -6.92 10.92
N SER A 12 44.44 -6.90 9.85
CA SER A 12 44.26 -6.00 8.72
C SER A 12 42.80 -6.03 8.28
N GLU A 13 42.08 -4.94 8.54
CA GLU A 13 40.85 -4.62 7.80
C GLU A 13 41.30 -4.29 6.38
N GLU A 14 41.42 -5.30 5.53
CA GLU A 14 41.33 -5.09 4.09
C GLU A 14 40.00 -4.38 3.87
N ALA A 15 40.06 -3.11 3.47
CA ALA A 15 38.89 -2.36 3.07
C ALA A 15 38.25 -3.13 1.91
N VAL A 16 37.17 -3.83 2.20
CA VAL A 16 36.38 -4.51 1.17
C VAL A 16 35.81 -3.39 0.31
N GLU A 17 36.33 -3.25 -0.91
CA GLU A 17 35.76 -2.33 -1.90
C GLU A 17 34.33 -2.82 -2.21
N LEU A 18 33.35 -2.09 -1.67
CA LEU A 18 31.95 -2.35 -1.96
C LEU A 18 31.67 -1.98 -3.41
N THR A 19 30.85 -2.78 -4.08
CA THR A 19 30.24 -2.34 -5.34
C THR A 19 29.36 -1.12 -5.10
N GLU A 20 29.04 -0.39 -6.16
CA GLU A 20 28.17 0.79 -6.07
C GLU A 20 26.82 0.46 -5.42
N GLU A 21 26.22 -0.67 -5.80
CA GLU A 21 24.96 -1.16 -5.22
C GLU A 21 25.13 -1.56 -3.74
N GLN A 22 26.22 -2.25 -3.39
CA GLN A 22 26.50 -2.59 -1.99
C GLN A 22 26.72 -1.34 -1.14
N ALA A 23 27.34 -0.30 -1.68
CA ALA A 23 27.54 0.98 -0.99
C ALA A 23 26.21 1.70 -0.74
N GLU A 24 25.28 1.68 -1.69
CA GLU A 24 23.93 2.25 -1.52
C GLU A 24 23.12 1.51 -0.46
N TRP A 25 23.14 0.19 -0.49
CA TRP A 25 22.52 -0.61 0.57
C TRP A 25 23.18 -0.39 1.93
N HIS A 26 24.50 -0.33 1.98
CA HIS A 26 25.23 -0.05 3.21
C HIS A 26 24.78 1.28 3.83
N ARG A 27 24.70 2.34 3.02
CA ARG A 27 24.17 3.65 3.44
C ARG A 27 22.74 3.54 3.99
N LEU A 28 21.87 2.79 3.32
CA LEU A 28 20.49 2.58 3.80
C LEU A 28 20.46 1.90 5.19
N TYR A 29 21.26 0.85 5.40
CA TYR A 29 21.36 0.19 6.71
C TYR A 29 21.95 1.12 7.79
N GLU A 30 22.93 1.96 7.47
CA GLU A 30 23.46 2.97 8.39
C GLU A 30 22.40 4.01 8.77
N ALA A 31 21.67 4.54 7.79
CA ALA A 31 20.58 5.48 8.02
C ALA A 31 19.47 4.86 8.89
N ALA A 32 19.09 3.60 8.62
CA ALA A 32 18.13 2.86 9.43
C ALA A 32 18.62 2.64 10.87
N ALA A 33 19.89 2.28 11.06
CA ALA A 33 20.48 2.11 12.38
C ALA A 33 20.53 3.43 13.18
N ALA A 34 20.86 4.55 12.52
CA ALA A 34 20.85 5.88 13.11
C ALA A 34 19.43 6.30 13.52
N PHE A 35 18.45 6.12 12.63
CA PHE A 35 17.04 6.36 12.91
C PHE A 35 16.53 5.53 14.10
N LYS A 36 16.86 4.23 14.10
CA LYS A 36 16.50 3.34 15.21
C LYS A 36 17.05 3.83 16.54
N LYS A 37 18.34 4.17 16.56
CA LYS A 37 19.05 4.62 17.76
C LYS A 37 18.46 5.91 18.31
N GLN A 38 18.00 6.81 17.44
CA GLN A 38 17.35 8.04 17.84
C GLN A 38 16.01 7.78 18.54
N GLY A 39 15.21 6.83 18.02
CA GLY A 39 13.94 6.44 18.63
C GLY A 39 12.89 7.54 18.59
N SER A 40 12.77 8.20 17.44
CA SER A 40 11.95 9.41 17.22
C SER A 40 10.45 9.23 17.48
N TRP A 41 9.95 8.01 17.34
CA TRP A 41 8.57 7.63 17.69
C TRP A 41 8.18 7.90 19.15
N LYS A 42 9.16 8.19 20.03
CA LYS A 42 8.88 8.59 21.43
C LYS A 42 8.39 10.03 21.57
N TRP A 43 8.52 10.87 20.54
CA TRP A 43 8.11 12.28 20.61
C TRP A 43 7.52 12.85 19.32
N VAL A 44 7.64 12.16 18.19
CA VAL A 44 6.92 12.49 16.95
C VAL A 44 5.74 11.54 16.85
N SER A 45 4.53 12.10 16.71
CA SER A 45 3.29 11.32 16.53
C SER A 45 3.26 10.71 15.13
N ASP A 46 2.68 9.53 15.00
CA ASP A 46 2.39 8.84 13.73
C ASP A 46 1.32 9.56 12.87
N SER A 47 0.63 10.54 13.45
CA SER A 47 -0.22 11.49 12.73
C SER A 47 0.54 12.63 12.05
N GLU A 48 1.81 12.86 12.41
CA GLU A 48 2.62 13.91 11.80
C GLU A 48 3.15 13.46 10.43
N ILE A 49 2.97 14.31 9.42
CA ILE A 49 3.39 14.03 8.04
C ILE A 49 4.36 15.12 7.58
N PHE A 50 5.47 14.70 6.99
CA PHE A 50 6.43 15.59 6.33
C PHE A 50 6.87 15.01 4.99
N GLY A 51 7.22 15.85 4.03
CA GLY A 51 7.71 15.41 2.73
C GLY A 51 9.23 15.38 2.64
N VAL A 52 9.76 14.42 1.90
CA VAL A 52 11.16 14.41 1.44
C VAL A 52 11.13 14.29 -0.09
N CYS A 53 11.66 15.30 -0.77
CA CYS A 53 11.80 15.29 -2.23
C CYS A 53 12.97 14.38 -2.63
N ASN A 54 12.74 13.46 -3.56
CA ASN A 54 13.77 12.65 -4.15
C ASN A 54 14.66 13.51 -5.07
N PRO A 55 15.99 13.61 -4.81
CA PRO A 55 16.87 14.40 -5.66
C PRO A 55 17.01 13.89 -7.09
N GLU A 56 16.68 12.61 -7.35
CA GLU A 56 16.86 11.99 -8.68
C GLU A 56 15.77 12.34 -9.69
N ASP A 57 14.52 12.40 -9.25
CA ASP A 57 13.34 12.57 -10.14
C ASP A 57 12.35 13.65 -9.66
N GLY A 58 12.58 14.24 -8.47
CA GLY A 58 11.72 15.27 -7.90
C GLY A 58 10.43 14.75 -7.26
N GLU A 59 10.19 13.44 -7.23
CA GLU A 59 9.02 12.86 -6.57
C GLU A 59 9.09 13.13 -5.05
N VAL A 60 7.97 13.56 -4.44
CA VAL A 60 7.90 13.73 -2.99
C VAL A 60 7.43 12.45 -2.31
N GLY A 61 8.21 12.00 -1.32
CA GLY A 61 7.87 10.92 -0.41
C GLY A 61 7.31 11.49 0.88
N TYR A 62 6.02 11.24 1.15
CA TYR A 62 5.35 11.70 2.36
C TYR A 62 5.57 10.70 3.49
N CYS A 63 6.30 11.11 4.51
CA CYS A 63 6.80 10.27 5.57
C CYS A 63 5.95 10.39 6.84
N THR A 64 5.72 9.26 7.51
CA THR A 64 5.26 9.19 8.89
C THR A 64 6.18 8.28 9.72
N ILE A 65 6.41 8.67 10.97
CA ILE A 65 7.21 7.90 11.93
C ILE A 65 6.27 7.01 12.73
N MET A 66 6.41 5.68 12.55
CA MET A 66 5.57 4.69 13.21
C MET A 66 6.15 4.31 14.57
N GLY A 67 5.27 4.07 15.54
CA GLY A 67 5.66 3.56 16.86
C GLY A 67 4.92 4.15 18.05
N SER A 68 3.95 5.06 17.82
CA SER A 68 3.11 5.64 18.90
C SER A 68 2.38 4.56 19.73
N ASN A 69 2.03 3.44 19.11
CA ASN A 69 1.26 2.35 19.73
C ASN A 69 2.14 1.18 20.24
N GLU A 70 3.47 1.36 20.29
CA GLU A 70 4.45 0.39 20.81
C GLU A 70 4.51 -1.01 20.14
N GLU A 71 3.71 -1.26 19.10
CA GLU A 71 3.66 -2.56 18.39
C GLU A 71 4.56 -2.60 17.16
N LEU A 72 4.55 -1.55 16.33
CA LEU A 72 5.32 -1.47 15.08
C LEU A 72 6.16 -0.19 15.03
N PHE A 73 7.48 -0.33 14.94
CA PHE A 73 8.42 0.79 14.90
C PHE A 73 9.05 0.93 13.52
N GLY A 74 9.09 2.15 12.98
CA GLY A 74 9.68 2.35 11.67
C GLY A 74 9.41 3.71 11.03
N LEU A 75 9.66 3.78 9.73
CA LEU A 75 9.33 4.90 8.86
C LEU A 75 8.56 4.37 7.66
N ALA A 76 7.38 4.92 7.39
CA ALA A 76 6.63 4.68 6.17
C ALA A 76 6.72 5.92 5.28
N MET A 77 7.17 5.74 4.03
CA MET A 77 7.32 6.79 3.03
C MET A 77 6.36 6.52 1.86
N PHE A 78 5.30 7.31 1.80
CA PHE A 78 4.26 7.24 0.78
C PHE A 78 4.66 8.00 -0.48
N ARG A 79 4.67 7.34 -1.63
CA ARG A 79 5.29 7.87 -2.86
C ARG A 79 4.32 8.71 -3.67
N GLY A 80 4.68 9.97 -3.92
CA GLY A 80 3.92 10.90 -4.74
C GLY A 80 2.51 11.17 -4.23
N GLY A 81 1.69 11.84 -5.03
CA GLY A 81 0.31 12.15 -4.66
C GLY A 81 -0.58 10.93 -4.44
N GLU A 82 -0.37 9.82 -5.17
CA GLU A 82 -1.11 8.58 -4.95
C GLU A 82 -0.77 7.92 -3.61
N GLY A 83 0.50 7.98 -3.18
CA GLY A 83 0.89 7.52 -1.87
C GLY A 83 0.25 8.37 -0.77
N LEU A 84 0.19 9.69 -0.93
CA LEU A 84 -0.46 10.55 0.06
C LEU A 84 -1.96 10.28 0.17
N GLU A 85 -2.65 10.06 -0.95
CA GLU A 85 -4.05 9.62 -0.97
C GLU A 85 -4.20 8.32 -0.18
N SER A 86 -3.33 7.33 -0.42
CA SER A 86 -3.29 6.08 0.34
C SER A 86 -3.14 6.30 1.85
N LEU A 87 -2.25 7.21 2.28
CA LEU A 87 -2.06 7.51 3.69
C LEU A 87 -3.31 8.16 4.30
N GLN A 88 -3.91 9.11 3.60
CA GLN A 88 -5.13 9.79 4.05
C GLN A 88 -6.29 8.80 4.20
N ASP A 89 -6.48 7.92 3.23
CA ASP A 89 -7.51 6.86 3.29
C ASP A 89 -7.30 5.95 4.50
N MET A 90 -6.05 5.55 4.78
CA MET A 90 -5.74 4.72 5.95
C MET A 90 -5.93 5.45 7.28
N MET A 91 -5.76 6.77 7.33
CA MET A 91 -6.04 7.57 8.52
C MET A 91 -7.55 7.80 8.76
N LEU A 92 -8.34 7.87 7.69
CA LEU A 92 -9.78 8.14 7.75
C LEU A 92 -10.61 6.87 7.99
N GLU A 93 -10.19 5.75 7.41
CA GLU A 93 -10.94 4.50 7.49
C GLU A 93 -10.48 3.60 8.64
N ARG A 94 -11.45 3.11 9.41
CA ARG A 94 -11.21 2.13 10.48
C ARG A 94 -11.42 0.71 9.96
N ASP A 95 -10.36 -0.09 10.08
CA ASP A 95 -10.41 -1.52 10.43
C ASP A 95 -11.04 -2.48 9.40
N GLU A 96 -10.63 -2.39 8.13
CA GLU A 96 -10.80 -3.50 7.18
C GLU A 96 -9.57 -4.41 7.21
N ARG A 97 -9.73 -5.68 7.63
CA ARG A 97 -8.65 -6.68 7.81
C ARG A 97 -7.67 -6.76 6.62
N TYR A 98 -8.15 -6.52 5.41
CA TYR A 98 -7.37 -6.58 4.16
C TYR A 98 -7.38 -5.28 3.37
N GLY A 99 -7.82 -4.15 3.97
CA GLY A 99 -7.90 -2.86 3.30
C GLY A 99 -6.54 -2.35 2.78
N TRP A 100 -5.45 -2.79 3.43
CA TRP A 100 -4.07 -2.48 3.02
C TRP A 100 -3.74 -2.96 1.60
N LEU A 101 -4.33 -4.08 1.15
CA LEU A 101 -4.13 -4.62 -0.20
C LEU A 101 -4.50 -3.62 -1.28
N ASN A 102 -5.58 -2.85 -1.05
CA ASN A 102 -6.13 -1.93 -2.04
C ASN A 102 -5.44 -0.56 -2.03
N ARG A 103 -4.75 -0.22 -0.94
CA ARG A 103 -4.40 1.18 -0.65
C ARG A 103 -2.92 1.40 -0.54
N GLN A 104 -2.20 0.55 0.19
CA GLN A 104 -0.88 0.90 0.70
C GLN A 104 0.15 1.06 -0.42
N LYS A 105 0.45 2.32 -0.79
CA LYS A 105 1.49 2.69 -1.76
C LYS A 105 2.64 3.41 -1.06
N CYS A 106 3.53 2.65 -0.44
CA CYS A 106 4.66 3.19 0.31
C CYS A 106 5.91 2.32 0.24
N ILE A 107 7.05 2.89 0.61
CA ILE A 107 8.25 2.15 0.97
C ILE A 107 8.38 2.25 2.49
N MET A 108 8.66 1.13 3.14
CA MET A 108 8.69 1.07 4.59
C MET A 108 9.99 0.44 5.07
N VAL A 109 10.52 1.00 6.16
CA VAL A 109 11.42 0.27 7.06
C VAL A 109 10.69 0.01 8.36
N THR A 110 10.64 -1.25 8.77
CA THR A 110 10.21 -1.66 10.11
C THR A 110 11.36 -2.30 10.86
N PHE A 111 11.30 -2.37 12.18
CA PHE A 111 12.30 -3.05 12.99
C PHE A 111 11.72 -4.29 13.65
N GLU A 112 12.09 -5.44 13.11
CA GLU A 112 11.49 -6.73 13.43
C GLU A 112 12.40 -7.62 14.27
N ASP A 113 11.83 -8.75 14.69
CA ASP A 113 12.59 -9.89 15.18
C ASP A 113 13.29 -10.61 14.02
N ARG A 114 14.42 -11.27 14.32
CA ARG A 114 15.20 -12.02 13.32
C ARG A 114 14.38 -13.07 12.57
N THR A 115 13.34 -13.62 13.22
CA THR A 115 12.47 -14.67 12.67
C THR A 115 11.54 -14.18 11.57
N GLU A 116 11.28 -12.89 11.51
CA GLU A 116 10.40 -12.27 10.50
C GLU A 116 11.14 -11.96 9.20
N LEU A 117 12.48 -12.01 9.19
CA LEU A 117 13.30 -11.78 8.01
C LEU A 117 13.43 -13.04 7.17
N ASP A 118 13.37 -12.88 5.86
CA ASP A 118 13.59 -13.99 4.93
C ASP A 118 15.10 -14.27 4.73
N LYS A 119 15.40 -15.31 3.95
CA LYS A 119 16.79 -15.72 3.69
C LYS A 119 17.58 -14.67 2.90
N GLN A 120 16.93 -13.92 2.01
CA GLN A 120 17.56 -12.89 1.19
C GLN A 120 17.91 -11.68 2.06
N ASP A 121 17.00 -11.24 2.93
CA ASP A 121 17.27 -10.15 3.89
C ASP A 121 18.48 -10.49 4.77
N LEU A 122 18.48 -11.69 5.35
CA LEU A 122 19.55 -12.16 6.24
C LEU A 122 20.89 -12.29 5.50
N ALA A 123 20.87 -12.68 4.23
CA ALA A 123 22.07 -12.77 3.40
C ALA A 123 22.66 -11.38 3.13
N GLN A 124 21.83 -10.41 2.74
CA GLN A 124 22.24 -9.04 2.48
C GLN A 124 22.85 -8.37 3.72
N ILE A 125 22.20 -8.51 4.89
CA ILE A 125 22.74 -7.99 6.16
C ILE A 125 24.14 -8.56 6.45
N LYS A 126 24.31 -9.87 6.24
CA LYS A 126 25.58 -10.55 6.50
C LYS A 126 26.66 -10.13 5.51
N GLU A 127 26.31 -10.00 4.23
CA GLU A 127 27.20 -9.58 3.16
C GLU A 127 27.78 -8.19 3.41
N LEU A 128 26.94 -7.26 3.86
CA LEU A 128 27.34 -5.89 4.18
C LEU A 128 28.02 -5.75 5.56
N GLY A 129 28.23 -6.84 6.28
CA GLY A 129 28.96 -6.85 7.56
C GLY A 129 28.18 -6.35 8.77
N PHE A 130 26.88 -6.04 8.64
CA PHE A 130 26.06 -5.58 9.76
C PHE A 130 25.75 -6.68 10.78
N ARG A 131 25.55 -6.28 12.04
CA ARG A 131 25.18 -7.17 13.14
C ARG A 131 24.10 -6.52 14.00
N PHE A 132 22.90 -7.10 13.96
CA PHE A 132 21.78 -6.70 14.81
C PHE A 132 21.56 -7.74 15.92
N ARG A 133 21.10 -7.28 17.09
CA ARG A 133 20.81 -8.13 18.26
C ARG A 133 19.65 -7.57 19.05
N GLY A 134 18.90 -8.47 19.69
CA GLY A 134 17.72 -8.11 20.48
C GLY A 134 16.43 -8.20 19.67
N ARG A 135 15.32 -7.96 20.36
CA ARG A 135 13.98 -7.93 19.76
C ARG A 135 13.76 -6.63 19.01
N ASN A 136 12.93 -6.68 17.96
CA ASN A 136 12.56 -5.54 17.14
C ASN A 136 13.79 -4.73 16.75
N ALA A 137 14.86 -5.38 16.27
CA ALA A 137 16.17 -4.76 16.04
C ALA A 137 16.67 -4.90 14.61
N TRP A 138 16.04 -5.76 13.83
CA TRP A 138 16.44 -6.09 12.48
C TRP A 138 15.65 -5.20 11.52
N PRO A 139 16.29 -4.28 10.77
CA PRO A 139 15.58 -3.49 9.79
C PRO A 139 15.08 -4.40 8.66
N LEU A 140 13.78 -4.32 8.38
CA LEU A 140 13.12 -4.97 7.28
C LEU A 140 12.65 -3.89 6.30
N PHE A 141 13.11 -3.96 5.06
CA PHE A 141 12.76 -2.99 4.02
C PHE A 141 11.78 -3.61 3.05
N ARG A 142 10.60 -3.01 2.88
CA ARG A 142 9.60 -3.49 1.91
C ARG A 142 8.96 -2.37 1.12
N ALA A 143 8.78 -2.59 -0.17
CA ALA A 143 7.97 -1.77 -1.06
C ALA A 143 6.54 -2.34 -1.14
N TYR A 144 5.57 -1.47 -0.95
CA TYR A 144 4.14 -1.76 -1.02
C TYR A 144 3.56 -1.04 -2.23
N ASP A 145 2.87 -1.83 -3.05
CA ASP A 145 2.15 -1.39 -4.24
C ASP A 145 0.78 -2.07 -4.20
N PRO A 146 -0.33 -1.33 -4.33
CA PRO A 146 -1.67 -1.91 -4.28
C PRO A 146 -1.84 -3.12 -5.20
N GLY A 147 -2.37 -4.21 -4.65
CA GLY A 147 -2.56 -5.46 -5.37
C GLY A 147 -1.31 -6.33 -5.54
N LEU A 148 -0.12 -5.89 -5.11
CA LEU A 148 1.11 -6.69 -5.18
C LEU A 148 1.55 -7.14 -3.79
N VAL A 149 2.19 -8.31 -3.70
CA VAL A 149 2.80 -8.79 -2.44
C VAL A 149 3.91 -7.83 -2.02
N PRO A 150 4.08 -7.49 -0.73
CA PRO A 150 5.21 -6.67 -0.27
C PRO A 150 6.55 -7.24 -0.74
N TRP A 151 7.43 -6.39 -1.28
CA TRP A 151 8.60 -6.86 -2.02
C TRP A 151 9.89 -6.16 -1.62
N THR A 152 11.03 -6.73 -1.99
CA THR A 152 12.35 -6.13 -1.80
C THR A 152 12.48 -4.84 -2.62
N LEU A 153 13.32 -3.93 -2.15
CA LEU A 153 13.49 -2.62 -2.79
C LEU A 153 14.36 -2.73 -4.04
N ASP A 154 14.03 -1.93 -5.05
CA ASP A 154 14.94 -1.68 -6.16
C ASP A 154 15.99 -0.60 -5.79
N ARG A 155 16.98 -0.43 -6.66
CA ARG A 155 18.12 0.48 -6.46
C ARG A 155 17.70 1.95 -6.26
N LYS A 156 16.67 2.43 -6.95
CA LYS A 156 16.16 3.81 -6.78
C LYS A 156 15.45 3.96 -5.44
N GLN A 157 14.65 2.96 -5.07
CA GLN A 157 13.92 2.93 -3.81
C GLN A 157 14.88 2.90 -2.60
N VAL A 158 15.99 2.18 -2.71
CA VAL A 158 17.06 2.15 -1.68
C VAL A 158 17.62 3.55 -1.42
N ARG A 159 18.02 4.27 -2.48
CA ARG A 159 18.56 5.63 -2.36
C ARG A 159 17.52 6.61 -1.81
N PHE A 160 16.28 6.51 -2.27
CA PHE A 160 15.21 7.38 -1.82
C PHE A 160 14.89 7.17 -0.34
N LEU A 161 14.73 5.91 0.10
CA LEU A 161 14.48 5.61 1.51
C LEU A 161 15.66 6.00 2.40
N ALA A 162 16.91 5.88 1.94
CA ALA A 162 18.08 6.34 2.68
C ALA A 162 18.03 7.86 2.92
N ASN A 163 17.75 8.65 1.87
CA ASN A 163 17.54 10.09 1.99
C ASN A 163 16.41 10.40 2.99
N ALA A 164 15.28 9.69 2.89
CA ALA A 164 14.14 9.90 3.77
C ALA A 164 14.45 9.61 5.24
N LEU A 165 15.20 8.54 5.54
CA LEU A 165 15.63 8.21 6.90
C LEU A 165 16.57 9.26 7.47
N GLU A 166 17.56 9.71 6.69
CA GLU A 166 18.49 10.78 7.12
C GLU A 166 17.73 12.09 7.42
N GLN A 167 16.80 12.48 6.54
CA GLN A 167 15.99 13.68 6.75
C GLN A 167 14.99 13.52 7.91
N ALA A 168 14.43 12.33 8.11
CA ALA A 168 13.58 12.01 9.26
C ALA A 168 14.35 12.18 10.56
N VAL A 169 15.62 11.73 10.62
CA VAL A 169 16.48 11.89 11.80
C VAL A 169 16.72 13.36 12.14
N GLU A 170 17.10 14.14 11.13
CA GLU A 170 17.36 15.57 11.26
C GLU A 170 16.10 16.34 11.70
N LEU A 171 14.97 16.08 11.04
CA LEU A 171 13.71 16.75 11.34
C LEU A 171 13.16 16.37 12.72
N ALA A 172 13.21 15.09 13.09
CA ALA A 172 12.75 14.63 14.40
C ALA A 172 13.58 15.22 15.55
N ALA A 173 14.90 15.41 15.35
CA ALA A 173 15.75 16.07 16.35
C ALA A 173 15.30 17.51 16.62
N ARG A 174 14.81 18.22 15.60
CA ARG A 174 14.26 19.58 15.70
C ARG A 174 12.86 19.58 16.31
N CYS A 175 11.99 18.64 15.92
CA CYS A 175 10.66 18.45 16.53
C CYS A 175 10.73 18.22 18.05
N LYS A 176 11.81 17.58 18.53
CA LYS A 176 12.03 17.40 19.97
C LYS A 176 12.19 18.73 20.73
N LYS A 177 12.72 19.76 20.07
CA LYS A 177 12.94 21.10 20.63
C LYS A 177 11.74 22.01 20.38
N ASP A 178 11.08 21.85 19.25
CA ASP A 178 9.90 22.62 18.84
C ASP A 178 8.78 21.69 18.38
N LYS A 179 7.76 21.54 19.23
CA LYS A 179 6.60 20.68 18.95
C LYS A 179 5.66 21.27 17.90
N GLN A 180 5.82 22.53 17.52
CA GLN A 180 5.00 23.19 16.50
C GLN A 180 5.68 23.22 15.12
N LEU A 181 6.86 22.62 14.98
CA LEU A 181 7.64 22.65 13.74
C LEU A 181 6.86 22.12 12.52
N LEU A 182 6.00 21.14 12.73
CA LEU A 182 5.18 20.52 11.68
C LEU A 182 3.76 21.11 11.58
N VAL A 183 3.44 22.14 12.37
CA VAL A 183 2.16 22.84 12.27
C VAL A 183 2.21 23.82 11.10
N PRO A 184 1.39 23.63 10.05
CA PRO A 184 1.48 24.45 8.85
C PRO A 184 0.93 25.86 9.07
N PRO A 185 1.50 26.89 8.41
CA PRO A 185 0.96 28.24 8.43
C PRO A 185 -0.37 28.34 7.65
N VAL A 186 -0.60 27.43 6.69
CA VAL A 186 -1.81 27.32 5.90
C VAL A 186 -2.32 25.88 5.96
N SER A 187 -3.59 25.71 6.31
CA SER A 187 -4.22 24.39 6.40
C SER A 187 -4.03 23.58 5.12
N GLY A 188 -3.61 22.32 5.27
CA GLY A 188 -3.41 21.38 4.16
C GLY A 188 -1.99 21.38 3.57
N GLN A 189 -1.15 22.35 3.91
CA GLN A 189 0.26 22.32 3.51
C GLN A 189 1.06 21.32 4.34
N LEU A 190 2.11 20.77 3.72
CA LEU A 190 3.07 19.90 4.37
C LEU A 190 4.46 20.52 4.30
N LEU A 191 5.24 20.35 5.37
CA LEU A 191 6.64 20.76 5.36
C LEU A 191 7.43 19.75 4.51
N VAL A 192 8.02 20.22 3.41
CA VAL A 192 8.78 19.38 2.49
C VAL A 192 10.25 19.78 2.53
N ARG A 193 11.12 18.79 2.73
CA ARG A 193 12.57 18.94 2.61
C ARG A 193 13.02 18.57 1.20
N ALA A 194 13.80 19.42 0.57
CA ALA A 194 14.30 19.22 -0.79
C ALA A 194 15.78 19.63 -0.87
N GLN A 195 16.50 19.04 -1.82
CA GLN A 195 17.89 19.40 -2.05
C GLN A 195 17.96 20.45 -3.17
N GLU A 196 18.58 21.60 -2.88
CA GLU A 196 18.85 22.66 -3.83
C GLU A 196 20.37 22.92 -3.84
N ASN A 197 21.01 22.78 -5.01
CA ASN A 197 22.46 22.95 -5.16
C ASN A 197 23.32 22.07 -4.23
N GLY A 198 22.83 20.89 -3.86
CA GLY A 198 23.52 19.97 -2.95
C GLY A 198 23.21 20.18 -1.46
N GLU A 199 22.49 21.24 -1.09
CA GLU A 199 22.11 21.52 0.29
C GLU A 199 20.62 21.24 0.53
N TRP A 200 20.29 20.68 1.69
CA TRP A 200 18.90 20.43 2.06
C TRP A 200 18.25 21.70 2.63
N SER A 201 17.20 22.16 1.97
CA SER A 201 16.31 23.23 2.44
C SER A 201 14.92 22.69 2.74
N GLU A 202 14.08 23.50 3.39
CA GLU A 202 12.68 23.15 3.66
C GLU A 202 11.73 24.27 3.28
N GLY A 203 10.53 23.88 2.88
CA GLY A 203 9.47 24.82 2.55
C GLY A 203 8.10 24.18 2.72
N TRP A 204 7.12 25.01 3.06
CA TRP A 204 5.71 24.62 3.06
C TRP A 204 5.24 24.49 1.62
N ARG A 205 4.71 23.33 1.26
CA ARG A 205 4.19 23.04 -0.08
C ARG A 205 2.77 22.51 0.02
N ASP A 206 1.97 22.86 -0.98
CA ASP A 206 0.72 22.15 -1.21
C ASP A 206 1.06 20.73 -1.68
N PRO A 207 0.45 19.70 -1.11
CA PRO A 207 0.69 18.34 -1.53
C PRO A 207 0.31 18.15 -3.00
N GLU A 208 1.04 17.27 -3.68
CA GLU A 208 0.65 16.81 -5.00
C GLU A 208 -0.69 16.09 -4.92
N PHE A 209 -1.75 16.75 -5.36
CA PHE A 209 -3.07 16.14 -5.41
C PHE A 209 -3.27 15.50 -6.78
N VAL A 210 -3.39 14.17 -6.82
CA VAL A 210 -3.80 13.46 -8.02
C VAL A 210 -5.32 13.40 -8.03
N LEU A 211 -5.96 14.34 -8.75
CA LEU A 211 -7.35 14.14 -9.16
C LEU A 211 -7.39 12.96 -10.12
N LYS A 212 -7.59 11.74 -9.62
CA LYS A 212 -8.00 10.62 -10.47
C LYS A 212 -9.31 11.02 -11.12
N ARG A 213 -9.27 11.32 -12.42
CA ARG A 213 -10.49 11.57 -13.17
C ARG A 213 -11.19 10.22 -13.29
N PRO A 214 -12.41 10.05 -12.75
CA PRO A 214 -13.13 8.79 -12.85
C PRO A 214 -13.31 8.43 -14.33
N ALA A 215 -12.62 7.37 -14.78
CA ALA A 215 -12.74 6.86 -16.12
C ALA A 215 -13.80 5.77 -16.11
N LYS A 216 -15.06 6.17 -16.30
CA LYS A 216 -16.18 5.21 -16.35
C LYS A 216 -15.96 4.19 -17.45
N TYR A 217 -15.93 2.91 -17.08
CA TYR A 217 -15.65 1.82 -18.00
C TYR A 217 -16.77 1.66 -19.04
N GLU A 218 -16.39 1.48 -20.30
CA GLU A 218 -17.31 1.22 -21.40
C GLU A 218 -17.22 -0.24 -21.80
N TYR A 219 -18.30 -0.98 -21.56
CA TYR A 219 -18.42 -2.35 -22.02
C TYR A 219 -18.41 -2.42 -23.55
N ILE A 220 -17.61 -3.34 -24.09
CA ILE A 220 -17.27 -3.38 -25.52
C ILE A 220 -18.49 -3.77 -26.39
N ASP A 221 -19.43 -4.57 -25.87
CA ASP A 221 -20.54 -5.14 -26.65
C ASP A 221 -21.92 -4.54 -26.27
N ASP A 222 -22.21 -3.33 -26.76
CA ASP A 222 -23.51 -2.65 -26.54
C ASP A 222 -24.70 -3.39 -27.19
N ALA A 223 -24.44 -4.18 -28.24
CA ALA A 223 -25.47 -4.96 -28.92
C ALA A 223 -25.98 -6.09 -28.00
N LYS A 224 -25.07 -6.77 -27.29
CA LYS A 224 -25.40 -7.77 -26.27
C LYS A 224 -26.25 -7.18 -25.13
N LEU A 225 -25.92 -5.98 -24.66
CA LEU A 225 -26.71 -5.29 -23.62
C LEU A 225 -28.13 -4.98 -24.11
N THR A 226 -28.27 -4.49 -25.34
CA THR A 226 -29.57 -4.17 -25.95
C THR A 226 -30.44 -5.42 -26.11
N ASP A 227 -29.85 -6.52 -26.59
CA ASP A 227 -30.54 -7.80 -26.71
C ASP A 227 -30.98 -8.36 -25.34
N LEU A 228 -30.11 -8.27 -24.33
CA LEU A 228 -30.40 -8.71 -22.97
C LEU A 228 -31.62 -8.00 -22.38
N VAL A 229 -31.70 -6.68 -22.55
CA VAL A 229 -32.85 -5.86 -22.10
C VAL A 229 -34.15 -6.29 -22.76
N ARG A 230 -34.11 -6.73 -24.03
CA ARG A 230 -35.27 -7.20 -24.79
C ARG A 230 -35.71 -8.60 -24.35
N ARG A 231 -34.76 -9.53 -24.17
CA ARG A 231 -35.05 -10.92 -23.78
C ARG A 231 -35.46 -11.07 -22.32
N ILE A 232 -34.89 -10.24 -21.44
CA ILE A 232 -35.10 -10.31 -19.98
C ILE A 232 -35.73 -8.99 -19.49
N PRO A 233 -37.03 -8.74 -19.79
CA PRO A 233 -37.69 -7.51 -19.39
C PRO A 233 -37.91 -7.45 -17.87
N GLU A 234 -38.06 -8.59 -17.21
CA GLU A 234 -38.34 -8.70 -15.78
C GLU A 234 -37.21 -8.16 -14.90
N LYS A 235 -37.60 -7.58 -13.77
CA LYS A 235 -36.66 -7.07 -12.76
C LYS A 235 -36.99 -7.58 -11.36
N ARG A 236 -36.02 -8.19 -10.69
CA ARG A 236 -36.17 -8.79 -9.36
C ARG A 236 -34.89 -8.64 -8.55
N GLY A 237 -35.02 -8.44 -7.25
CA GLY A 237 -33.90 -8.37 -6.32
C GLY A 237 -33.21 -7.00 -6.29
N GLN A 238 -32.35 -6.82 -5.30
CA GLN A 238 -31.46 -5.68 -5.16
C GLN A 238 -30.08 -6.24 -4.85
N TRP A 239 -29.09 -5.96 -5.70
CA TRP A 239 -27.77 -6.55 -5.57
C TRP A 239 -26.81 -5.57 -4.92
N GLU A 240 -26.20 -5.95 -3.81
CA GLU A 240 -24.98 -5.31 -3.32
C GLU A 240 -23.80 -5.84 -4.14
N THR A 241 -22.95 -4.94 -4.63
CA THR A 241 -21.76 -5.30 -5.41
C THR A 241 -20.63 -4.31 -5.18
N ASP A 242 -19.41 -4.85 -5.12
CA ASP A 242 -18.15 -4.15 -5.10
C ASP A 242 -17.05 -5.12 -5.58
N TYR A 243 -15.84 -4.60 -5.80
CA TYR A 243 -14.67 -5.43 -6.05
C TYR A 243 -13.47 -5.01 -5.20
N PHE A 244 -12.60 -5.97 -4.91
CA PHE A 244 -11.46 -5.82 -4.01
C PHE A 244 -10.41 -6.89 -4.32
N PHE A 245 -9.22 -6.78 -3.76
CA PHE A 245 -8.24 -7.87 -3.84
C PHE A 245 -8.62 -9.07 -2.97
N ALA A 246 -8.50 -10.27 -3.51
CA ALA A 246 -8.58 -11.50 -2.73
C ALA A 246 -7.33 -11.64 -1.85
N PRO A 247 -7.45 -12.13 -0.61
CA PRO A 247 -6.35 -12.19 0.35
C PRO A 247 -5.42 -13.39 0.11
N VAL A 248 -5.36 -13.91 -1.12
CA VAL A 248 -4.55 -15.06 -1.53
C VAL A 248 -3.61 -14.61 -2.62
N ALA A 249 -2.31 -14.68 -2.35
CA ALA A 249 -1.30 -14.33 -3.34
C ALA A 249 -1.21 -15.43 -4.41
N VAL A 250 -1.05 -15.01 -5.66
CA VAL A 250 -0.83 -15.90 -6.80
C VAL A 250 0.41 -15.47 -7.58
N GLN A 251 1.11 -16.47 -8.14
CA GLN A 251 2.23 -16.23 -9.03
C GLN A 251 1.70 -15.94 -10.44
N GLY A 252 1.96 -14.73 -10.96
CA GLY A 252 1.73 -14.39 -12.36
C GLY A 252 2.97 -14.62 -13.23
N GLU A 253 3.01 -13.97 -14.40
CA GLU A 253 4.19 -13.99 -15.28
C GLU A 253 5.41 -13.26 -14.69
N ALA A 254 5.18 -12.22 -13.89
CA ALA A 254 6.24 -11.46 -13.23
C ALA A 254 6.81 -12.22 -12.01
N GLU A 255 8.03 -11.87 -11.59
CA GLU A 255 8.68 -12.47 -10.41
C GLU A 255 7.89 -12.18 -9.12
N ARG A 256 7.44 -10.93 -8.95
CA ARG A 256 6.67 -10.48 -7.79
C ARG A 256 5.22 -11.01 -7.87
N PRO A 257 4.76 -11.83 -6.90
CA PRO A 257 3.38 -12.29 -6.85
C PRO A 257 2.41 -11.13 -6.61
N TYR A 258 1.14 -11.36 -6.93
CA TYR A 258 0.09 -10.36 -6.79
C TYR A 258 -1.18 -10.99 -6.18
N TYR A 259 -2.08 -10.13 -5.73
CA TYR A 259 -3.39 -10.50 -5.22
C TYR A 259 -4.43 -10.31 -6.34
N PRO A 260 -5.19 -11.34 -6.73
CA PRO A 260 -6.16 -11.21 -7.81
C PRO A 260 -7.35 -10.37 -7.37
N ARG A 261 -8.05 -9.74 -8.32
CA ARG A 261 -9.27 -8.98 -8.01
C ARG A 261 -10.44 -9.95 -7.91
N LEU A 262 -11.33 -9.69 -6.97
CA LEU A 262 -12.55 -10.45 -6.73
C LEU A 262 -13.74 -9.50 -6.73
N CYS A 263 -14.77 -9.82 -7.51
CA CYS A 263 -16.05 -9.13 -7.50
C CYS A 263 -17.14 -10.04 -6.91
N LEU A 264 -17.91 -9.50 -5.96
CA LEU A 264 -18.95 -10.24 -5.24
C LEU A 264 -20.33 -9.65 -5.54
N TRP A 265 -21.32 -10.53 -5.70
CA TRP A 265 -22.70 -10.16 -5.98
C TRP A 265 -23.60 -10.77 -4.93
N VAL A 266 -24.33 -9.95 -4.16
CA VAL A 266 -25.20 -10.43 -3.07
C VAL A 266 -26.61 -9.87 -3.23
N ASP A 267 -27.62 -10.74 -3.23
CA ASP A 267 -29.02 -10.29 -3.26
C ASP A 267 -29.43 -9.92 -1.83
N ARG A 268 -29.59 -8.62 -1.58
CA ARG A 268 -29.98 -8.05 -0.28
C ARG A 268 -31.33 -8.56 0.20
N LEU A 269 -32.29 -8.80 -0.71
CA LEU A 269 -33.63 -9.23 -0.33
C LEU A 269 -33.67 -10.71 0.00
N ALA A 270 -32.91 -11.53 -0.75
CA ALA A 270 -32.78 -12.96 -0.48
C ALA A 270 -31.75 -13.28 0.62
N ARG A 271 -30.87 -12.32 0.96
CA ARG A 271 -29.73 -12.48 1.88
C ARG A 271 -28.82 -13.64 1.50
N SER A 272 -28.52 -13.76 0.21
CA SER A 272 -27.74 -14.85 -0.33
C SER A 272 -26.79 -14.36 -1.41
N ALA A 273 -25.61 -14.97 -1.49
CA ALA A 273 -24.72 -14.76 -2.61
C ALA A 273 -25.43 -15.10 -3.94
N VAL A 274 -25.35 -14.19 -4.90
CA VAL A 274 -25.75 -14.41 -6.28
C VAL A 274 -24.62 -15.13 -7.03
N GLY A 275 -23.38 -14.69 -6.80
CA GLY A 275 -22.16 -15.28 -7.35
C GLY A 275 -20.92 -14.43 -7.03
N PHE A 276 -19.75 -14.90 -7.44
CA PHE A 276 -18.49 -14.15 -7.38
C PHE A 276 -17.60 -14.50 -8.56
N HIS A 277 -16.70 -13.59 -8.93
CA HIS A 277 -15.71 -13.82 -9.98
C HIS A 277 -14.33 -13.37 -9.52
N VAL A 278 -13.29 -14.15 -9.84
CA VAL A 278 -11.90 -13.82 -9.55
C VAL A 278 -11.16 -13.61 -10.88
N ALA A 279 -10.56 -12.43 -11.04
CA ALA A 279 -9.77 -12.05 -12.20
C ALA A 279 -8.26 -12.16 -11.88
N TYR A 280 -7.56 -13.04 -12.61
CA TYR A 280 -6.17 -13.45 -12.38
C TYR A 280 -5.18 -12.85 -13.40
N GLU A 281 -5.49 -11.75 -14.06
CA GLU A 281 -4.58 -10.85 -14.79
C GLU A 281 -5.45 -9.80 -15.50
N GLY A 282 -4.88 -8.93 -16.35
CA GLY A 282 -5.55 -7.74 -16.89
C GLY A 282 -6.94 -7.96 -17.51
N ASN A 283 -7.71 -6.87 -17.67
CA ASN A 283 -9.09 -6.84 -18.19
C ASN A 283 -10.18 -7.31 -17.20
N TYR A 284 -9.91 -7.22 -15.90
CA TYR A 284 -10.90 -7.51 -14.84
C TYR A 284 -12.20 -6.70 -15.01
N GLU A 285 -12.15 -5.50 -15.58
CA GLU A 285 -13.32 -4.67 -15.83
C GLU A 285 -14.31 -5.38 -16.76
N GLN A 286 -13.83 -5.91 -17.89
CA GLN A 286 -14.65 -6.67 -18.84
C GLN A 286 -15.18 -7.94 -18.19
N GLU A 287 -14.32 -8.69 -17.50
CA GLU A 287 -14.69 -9.95 -16.85
C GLU A 287 -15.78 -9.77 -15.80
N PHE A 288 -15.70 -8.73 -14.97
CA PHE A 288 -16.72 -8.45 -13.97
C PHE A 288 -18.05 -8.04 -14.59
N ILE A 289 -18.05 -7.29 -15.70
CA ILE A 289 -19.26 -6.99 -16.44
C ILE A 289 -19.85 -8.23 -17.12
N ASP A 290 -19.02 -9.07 -17.74
CA ASP A 290 -19.45 -10.32 -18.35
C ASP A 290 -20.07 -11.27 -17.32
N HIS A 291 -19.46 -11.36 -16.13
CA HIS A 291 -20.01 -12.14 -15.03
C HIS A 291 -21.34 -11.57 -14.54
N MET A 292 -21.50 -10.25 -14.42
CA MET A 292 -22.80 -9.63 -14.10
C MET A 292 -23.88 -10.03 -15.13
N ILE A 293 -23.56 -9.99 -16.42
CA ILE A 293 -24.48 -10.35 -17.50
C ILE A 293 -24.84 -11.84 -17.41
N GLN A 294 -23.86 -12.70 -17.21
CA GLN A 294 -24.06 -14.14 -17.02
C GLN A 294 -25.03 -14.39 -15.85
N LEU A 295 -24.82 -13.76 -14.69
CA LEU A 295 -25.70 -13.92 -13.54
C LEU A 295 -27.14 -13.46 -13.84
N ILE A 296 -27.31 -12.38 -14.60
CA ILE A 296 -28.64 -11.90 -15.03
C ILE A 296 -29.33 -12.94 -15.94
N GLU A 297 -28.59 -13.54 -16.86
CA GLU A 297 -29.10 -14.59 -17.76
C GLU A 297 -29.50 -15.85 -16.99
N GLU A 298 -28.65 -16.32 -16.07
CA GLU A 298 -28.89 -17.49 -15.23
C GLU A 298 -30.10 -17.31 -14.30
N LYS A 299 -30.26 -16.12 -13.70
CA LYS A 299 -31.43 -15.81 -12.86
C LYS A 299 -32.70 -15.56 -13.66
N GLY A 300 -32.58 -15.30 -14.97
CA GLY A 300 -33.70 -14.95 -15.83
C GLY A 300 -34.37 -13.62 -15.47
N ALA A 301 -33.70 -12.76 -14.71
CA ALA A 301 -34.21 -11.46 -14.27
C ALA A 301 -33.04 -10.49 -14.00
N ARG A 302 -33.23 -9.22 -14.34
CA ARG A 302 -32.27 -8.16 -14.00
C ARG A 302 -32.48 -7.67 -12.56
N PRO A 303 -31.45 -7.27 -11.81
CA PRO A 303 -31.66 -6.60 -10.54
C PRO A 303 -32.44 -5.29 -10.72
N GLN A 304 -33.28 -4.95 -9.75
CA GLN A 304 -33.96 -3.65 -9.74
C GLN A 304 -32.98 -2.52 -9.42
N LYS A 305 -31.98 -2.82 -8.58
CA LYS A 305 -30.94 -1.90 -8.13
C LYS A 305 -29.60 -2.62 -8.02
N LEU A 306 -28.52 -1.92 -8.36
CA LEU A 306 -27.17 -2.19 -7.86
C LEU A 306 -26.88 -1.20 -6.72
N ILE A 307 -26.43 -1.70 -5.59
CA ILE A 307 -26.05 -0.93 -4.40
C ILE A 307 -24.54 -1.02 -4.29
N ILE A 308 -23.86 0.12 -4.39
CA ILE A 308 -22.41 0.22 -4.54
C ILE A 308 -21.86 1.21 -3.50
N ARG A 309 -20.69 0.91 -2.94
CA ARG A 309 -20.01 1.75 -1.95
C ARG A 309 -18.91 2.60 -2.59
N SER A 310 -17.94 1.92 -3.20
CA SER A 310 -16.71 2.51 -3.74
C SER A 310 -16.96 3.40 -4.96
N ASN A 311 -16.04 4.36 -5.19
CA ASN A 311 -16.05 5.13 -6.44
C ASN A 311 -15.61 4.23 -7.61
N GLU A 312 -14.68 3.32 -7.35
CA GLU A 312 -14.14 2.32 -8.25
C GLU A 312 -15.24 1.39 -8.80
N GLY A 313 -16.10 0.87 -7.93
CA GLY A 313 -17.25 0.06 -8.31
C GLY A 313 -18.28 0.88 -9.11
N LEU A 314 -18.49 2.15 -8.73
CA LEU A 314 -19.39 3.03 -9.48
C LEU A 314 -18.85 3.24 -10.90
N ASP A 315 -17.58 3.61 -11.03
CA ASP A 315 -16.92 3.85 -12.32
C ASP A 315 -16.95 2.62 -13.22
N LEU A 316 -16.83 1.42 -12.64
CA LEU A 316 -16.92 0.16 -13.37
C LEU A 316 -18.35 -0.13 -13.86
N PHE A 317 -19.35 -0.07 -12.97
CA PHE A 317 -20.68 -0.60 -13.27
C PHE A 317 -21.65 0.40 -13.87
N GLU A 318 -21.41 1.71 -13.74
CA GLU A 318 -22.44 2.72 -14.01
C GLU A 318 -22.95 2.72 -15.45
N LYS A 319 -22.06 2.74 -16.45
CA LYS A 319 -22.48 2.81 -17.85
C LYS A 319 -23.25 1.55 -18.25
N THR A 320 -22.78 0.38 -17.83
CA THR A 320 -23.48 -0.89 -18.12
C THR A 320 -24.83 -0.97 -17.41
N ALA A 321 -24.91 -0.58 -16.12
CA ALA A 321 -26.17 -0.57 -15.38
C ALA A 321 -27.21 0.35 -16.05
N GLN A 322 -26.80 1.54 -16.51
CA GLN A 322 -27.67 2.46 -17.25
C GLN A 322 -28.22 1.81 -18.53
N ARG A 323 -27.36 1.16 -19.32
CA ARG A 323 -27.76 0.43 -20.54
C ARG A 323 -28.72 -0.72 -20.26
N LEU A 324 -28.47 -1.45 -19.17
CA LEU A 324 -29.35 -2.52 -18.69
C LEU A 324 -30.61 -2.00 -17.98
N LYS A 325 -30.79 -0.68 -17.86
CA LYS A 325 -31.89 0.00 -17.16
C LYS A 325 -31.95 -0.38 -15.67
N ILE A 326 -30.82 -0.70 -15.05
CA ILE A 326 -30.71 -1.00 -13.62
C ILE A 326 -30.43 0.31 -12.88
N LYS A 327 -31.13 0.56 -11.76
CA LYS A 327 -30.87 1.76 -10.94
C LYS A 327 -29.59 1.54 -10.13
N ILE A 328 -28.79 2.58 -9.93
CA ILE A 328 -27.67 2.56 -8.98
C ILE A 328 -28.04 3.35 -7.74
N GLU A 329 -27.68 2.81 -6.59
CA GLU A 329 -27.79 3.46 -5.28
C GLU A 329 -26.42 3.40 -4.59
N ARG A 330 -26.02 4.52 -3.97
CA ARG A 330 -24.77 4.58 -3.20
C ARG A 330 -25.06 4.44 -1.72
N GLU A 331 -24.38 3.52 -1.07
CA GLU A 331 -24.46 3.34 0.38
C GLU A 331 -23.06 3.22 0.99
N PRO A 332 -22.80 3.80 2.18
CA PRO A 332 -21.50 3.74 2.83
C PRO A 332 -21.16 2.35 3.40
N ARG A 333 -22.15 1.46 3.52
CA ARG A 333 -22.04 0.11 4.09
C ARG A 333 -22.82 -0.86 3.22
N LEU A 334 -22.21 -1.98 2.86
CA LEU A 334 -22.85 -3.06 2.11
C LEU A 334 -22.92 -4.28 3.02
N VAL A 335 -23.83 -4.23 4.01
CA VAL A 335 -23.82 -5.17 5.16
C VAL A 335 -23.79 -6.64 4.73
N TYR A 336 -24.58 -7.03 3.73
CA TYR A 336 -24.63 -8.43 3.31
C TYR A 336 -23.45 -8.82 2.43
N LEU A 337 -22.90 -7.88 1.66
CA LEU A 337 -21.65 -8.06 0.94
C LEU A 337 -20.45 -8.18 1.89
N GLU A 338 -20.39 -7.35 2.94
CA GLU A 338 -19.35 -7.37 3.98
C GLU A 338 -19.36 -8.73 4.72
N GLU A 339 -20.53 -9.24 5.09
CA GLU A 339 -20.69 -10.58 5.68
C GLU A 339 -20.20 -11.68 4.72
N ALA A 340 -20.66 -11.66 3.46
CA ALA A 340 -20.27 -12.67 2.47
C ALA A 340 -18.78 -12.61 2.10
N GLN A 341 -18.18 -11.42 2.10
CA GLN A 341 -16.74 -11.22 1.91
C GLN A 341 -15.96 -11.85 3.07
N ALA A 342 -16.36 -11.60 4.32
CA ALA A 342 -15.69 -12.15 5.49
C ALA A 342 -15.71 -13.69 5.46
N ASP A 343 -16.87 -14.29 5.16
CA ASP A 343 -17.00 -15.74 5.04
C ASP A 343 -16.10 -16.32 3.93
N LEU A 344 -16.03 -15.65 2.78
CA LEU A 344 -15.19 -16.05 1.65
C LEU A 344 -13.69 -15.95 1.97
N PHE A 345 -13.29 -14.91 2.71
CA PHE A 345 -11.91 -14.71 3.13
C PHE A 345 -11.48 -15.72 4.19
N ASP A 346 -12.36 -16.04 5.15
CA ASP A 346 -12.11 -17.10 6.12
C ASP A 346 -12.01 -18.47 5.43
N TYR A 347 -12.75 -18.70 4.34
CA TYR A 347 -12.60 -19.89 3.52
C TYR A 347 -11.21 -19.94 2.84
N PHE A 348 -10.76 -18.83 2.25
CA PHE A 348 -9.42 -18.77 1.65
C PHE A 348 -8.32 -19.04 2.68
N ALA A 349 -8.37 -18.37 3.83
CA ALA A 349 -7.38 -18.55 4.90
C ALA A 349 -7.28 -19.99 5.43
N LYS A 350 -8.38 -20.77 5.38
CA LYS A 350 -8.39 -22.18 5.80
C LYS A 350 -7.83 -23.14 4.75
N ASN A 351 -7.82 -22.74 3.48
CA ASN A 351 -7.44 -23.60 2.36
C ASN A 351 -6.09 -23.19 1.71
N GLU A 352 -5.41 -22.18 2.26
CA GLU A 352 -3.97 -21.98 2.05
C GLU A 352 -3.19 -23.05 2.84
N SER A 353 -3.05 -24.23 2.24
CA SER A 353 -2.25 -25.35 2.77
C SER A 353 -1.26 -25.88 1.75
#